data_AF-A0A317YNE7-F1
#
_entry.id   AF-A0A317YNE7-F1
#
_cell.length_a   1.000
_cell.length_b   1.000
_cell.length_c   1.000
_cell.angle_alpha   90.00
_cell.angle_beta   90.00
_cell.angle_gamma   90.00
#
_symmetry.space_group_name_H-M   'P 1'
#
loop_
_entity.id
_entity.type
_entity.pdbx_description
1 polymer ?
#
loop_
_entity_poly.entity_id
_entity_poly.type
_entity_poly.pdbx_seq_one_letter_code
_entity_poly.pdbx_strand_id
1 'polypeptide(L)'
;NKTTERKHLAHNHETDLILLTSEDGKVLEFDIGNVVIEEDGKWYTPSYKDDFLKGCMRDYLIDSDKLVEKDFNKNELIYKYHN
;
A
#
# COMPACT_ATOMS: atom_id res chain seq x y z
N ASN A 1 -4.68 -22.52 13.47
CA ASN A 1 -4.49 -23.35 12.26
C ASN A 1 -5.72 -23.29 11.38
N LYS A 2 -5.73 -22.40 10.38
CA LYS A 2 -6.75 -22.47 9.32
C LYS A 2 -6.03 -22.89 8.05
N THR A 3 -6.16 -24.17 7.72
CA THR A 3 -5.68 -24.79 6.50
C THR A 3 -6.71 -24.50 5.42
N THR A 4 -6.33 -23.80 4.36
CA THR A 4 -7.15 -23.74 3.15
C THR A 4 -6.33 -24.35 2.02
N GLU A 5 -6.76 -25.54 1.61
CA GLU A 5 -6.24 -26.33 0.49
C GLU A 5 -6.27 -25.49 -0.81
N ARG A 6 -5.10 -25.12 -1.34
CA ARG A 6 -4.93 -24.36 -2.59
C ARG A 6 -4.73 -25.32 -3.78
N LYS A 7 -5.72 -26.17 -4.05
CA LYS A 7 -5.73 -27.06 -5.23
C LYS A 7 -6.97 -26.83 -6.10
N HIS A 8 -7.17 -25.60 -6.57
CA HIS A 8 -7.96 -25.35 -7.78
C HIS A 8 -7.78 -23.99 -8.45
N LEU A 9 -6.90 -23.12 -7.94
CA LEU A 9 -6.64 -21.82 -8.57
C LEU A 9 -5.43 -21.98 -9.48
N ALA A 10 -5.63 -22.62 -10.64
CA ALA A 10 -4.84 -22.31 -11.82
C ALA A 10 -5.22 -20.88 -12.24
N HIS A 11 -4.81 -19.93 -11.42
CA HIS A 11 -5.12 -18.52 -11.54
C HIS A 11 -4.13 -17.94 -12.55
N ASN A 12 -4.59 -17.79 -13.79
CA ASN A 12 -3.98 -16.86 -14.73
C ASN A 12 -4.28 -15.43 -14.24
N HIS A 13 -3.53 -14.97 -13.24
CA HIS A 13 -3.79 -13.71 -12.53
C HIS A 13 -2.77 -12.67 -12.94
N GLU A 14 -2.96 -12.10 -14.14
CA GLU A 14 -2.76 -10.67 -14.28
C GLU A 14 -3.89 -9.99 -13.48
N THR A 15 -3.76 -9.96 -12.15
CA THR A 15 -4.58 -9.06 -11.34
C THR A 15 -3.90 -7.71 -11.39
N ASP A 16 -4.51 -6.78 -12.10
CA ASP A 16 -4.18 -5.37 -12.02
C ASP A 16 -4.38 -4.93 -10.56
N LEU A 17 -3.27 -4.73 -9.85
CA LEU A 17 -3.27 -4.12 -8.52
C LEU A 17 -3.72 -2.67 -8.66
N ILE A 18 -4.80 -2.29 -8.00
CA ILE A 18 -5.35 -0.94 -8.10
C ILE A 18 -4.82 -0.11 -6.93
N LEU A 19 -4.10 0.97 -7.21
CA LEU A 19 -3.73 1.97 -6.22
C LEU A 19 -4.86 3.01 -6.09
N LEU A 20 -5.47 3.09 -4.91
CA LEU A 20 -6.52 4.03 -4.59
C LEU A 20 -5.93 5.39 -4.19
N THR A 21 -6.60 6.45 -4.62
CA THR A 21 -6.24 7.84 -4.29
C THR A 21 -7.48 8.61 -3.89
N SER A 22 -7.33 9.60 -3.03
CA SER A 22 -8.38 10.59 -2.78
C SER A 22 -8.65 11.47 -3.99
N GLU A 23 -9.68 12.30 -3.91
CA GLU A 23 -10.07 13.26 -4.96
C GLU A 23 -8.96 14.29 -5.24
N ASP A 24 -8.25 14.76 -4.22
CA ASP A 24 -7.11 15.67 -4.33
C ASP A 24 -5.80 14.95 -4.73
N GLY A 25 -5.86 13.63 -4.94
CA GLY A 25 -4.75 12.83 -5.47
C GLY A 25 -3.76 12.35 -4.42
N LYS A 26 -4.07 12.46 -3.12
CA LYS A 26 -3.31 11.78 -2.06
C LYS A 26 -3.40 10.27 -2.28
N VAL A 27 -2.27 9.59 -2.21
CA VAL A 27 -2.18 8.13 -2.24
C VAL A 27 -2.74 7.55 -0.94
N LEU A 28 -3.55 6.48 -1.03
CA LEU A 28 -4.22 5.86 0.12
C LEU A 28 -3.75 4.42 0.37
N GLU A 29 -4.24 3.46 -0.42
CA GLU A 29 -3.92 2.04 -0.29
C GLU A 29 -4.12 1.28 -1.60
N PHE A 30 -3.69 0.02 -1.66
CA PHE A 30 -4.13 -0.91 -2.68
C PHE A 30 -5.48 -1.54 -2.30
N ASP A 31 -6.23 -1.97 -3.32
CA ASP A 31 -7.49 -2.72 -3.14
C ASP A 31 -7.36 -3.99 -2.30
N ILE A 32 -6.15 -4.55 -2.20
CA ILE A 32 -5.83 -5.75 -1.40
C ILE A 32 -4.89 -5.50 -0.20
N GLY A 33 -4.57 -4.24 0.11
CA GLY A 33 -3.76 -3.93 1.30
C GLY A 33 -3.13 -2.53 1.31
N ASN A 34 -2.57 -2.13 2.45
CA ASN A 34 -1.91 -0.84 2.58
C ASN A 34 -0.67 -0.74 1.68
N VAL A 35 -0.39 0.48 1.21
CA VAL A 35 0.79 0.76 0.37
C VAL A 35 2.01 1.11 1.23
N VAL A 36 3.16 0.63 0.80
CA VAL A 36 4.48 1.01 1.30
C VAL A 36 5.32 1.45 0.10
N ILE A 37 5.99 2.59 0.23
CA ILE A 37 6.90 3.16 -0.76
C ILE A 37 8.30 3.17 -0.15
N GLU A 38 9.27 2.61 -0.87
CA GLU A 38 10.67 2.63 -0.46
C GLU A 38 11.43 3.77 -1.15
N GLU A 39 12.08 4.62 -0.36
CA GLU A 39 13.00 5.66 -0.85
C GLU A 39 14.27 5.64 0.00
N ASP A 40 15.44 5.53 -0.65
CA ASP A 40 16.75 5.53 0.00
C ASP A 40 16.86 4.51 1.16
N GLY A 41 16.30 3.31 0.97
CA GLY A 41 16.29 2.23 1.96
C GLY A 41 15.39 2.48 3.17
N LYS A 42 14.53 3.50 3.12
CA LYS A 42 13.51 3.79 4.14
C LYS A 42 12.12 3.51 3.60
N TRP A 43 11.25 3.02 4.47
CA TRP A 43 9.86 2.70 4.11
C TRP A 43 8.90 3.77 4.61
N TYR A 44 7.99 4.14 3.71
CA TYR A 44 6.98 5.15 3.94
C TYR A 44 5.58 4.63 3.63
N THR A 45 4.58 5.10 4.35
CA THR A 45 3.16 4.84 4.07
C THR A 45 2.36 6.13 4.22
N PRO A 46 1.25 6.32 3.47
CA PRO A 46 0.37 7.47 3.66
C PRO A 46 -0.12 7.58 5.11
N SER A 47 -0.28 8.81 5.59
CA SER A 47 -0.87 9.06 6.91
C SER A 47 -2.33 8.63 6.92
N TYR A 48 -2.77 8.00 8.00
CA TYR A 48 -4.17 7.61 8.15
C TYR A 48 -5.01 8.78 8.68
N LYS A 49 -6.08 9.15 7.96
CA LYS A 49 -7.01 10.24 8.33
C LYS A 49 -8.47 9.79 8.22
N ASP A 50 -8.76 8.56 8.63
CA ASP A 50 -10.07 7.91 8.46
C ASP A 50 -10.49 7.74 6.98
N ASP A 51 -9.51 7.66 6.08
CA ASP A 51 -9.65 7.69 4.62
C ASP A 51 -9.40 6.33 3.92
N PHE A 52 -8.90 5.32 4.64
CA PHE A 52 -8.67 3.95 4.14
C PHE A 52 -8.65 2.88 5.26
N LEU A 53 -8.33 1.62 4.98
CA LEU A 53 -8.28 0.60 6.04
C LEU A 53 -7.02 0.74 6.91
N LYS A 54 -7.17 0.96 8.22
CA LYS A 54 -6.05 0.91 9.17
C LYS A 54 -5.59 -0.53 9.42
N GLY A 55 -4.68 -1.03 8.58
CA GLY A 55 -4.24 -2.43 8.62
C GLY A 55 -3.31 -2.76 9.78
N CYS A 56 -3.52 -3.91 10.44
CA CYS A 56 -2.73 -4.33 11.60
C CYS A 56 -1.23 -4.48 11.31
N MET A 57 -0.85 -4.92 10.09
CA MET A 57 0.57 -5.03 9.71
C MET A 57 1.21 -3.65 9.56
N ARG A 58 0.49 -2.69 8.97
CA ARG A 58 0.94 -1.29 8.85
C ARG A 58 1.21 -0.71 10.24
N ASP A 59 0.25 -0.84 11.15
CA ASP A 59 0.40 -0.35 12.53
C ASP A 59 1.58 -1.02 13.24
N TYR A 60 1.72 -2.34 13.16
CA TYR A 60 2.86 -3.06 13.74
C TYR A 60 4.22 -2.57 13.20
N LEU A 61 4.31 -2.22 11.91
CA LEU A 61 5.54 -1.72 11.31
C LEU A 61 5.85 -0.27 11.73
N ILE A 62 4.82 0.56 11.93
CA ILE A 62 4.97 1.90 12.50
C ILE A 62 5.42 1.80 13.95
N ASP A 63 4.76 0.98 14.76
CA ASP A 63 5.08 0.76 16.18
C ASP A 63 6.48 0.17 16.40
N SER A 64 7.06 -0.46 15.38
CA SER A 64 8.42 -1.01 15.40
C SER A 64 9.47 -0.10 14.76
N ASP A 65 9.14 1.16 14.49
CA ASP A 65 10.00 2.17 13.85
C ASP A 65 10.54 1.75 12.47
N LYS A 66 9.87 0.81 11.80
CA LYS A 66 10.26 0.31 10.47
C LYS A 66 9.54 1.02 9.34
N LEU A 67 8.43 1.68 9.63
CA LEU A 67 7.58 2.34 8.66
C LEU A 67 7.24 3.74 9.15
N VAL A 68 7.47 4.75 8.30
CA VAL A 68 7.25 6.15 8.65
C VAL A 68 6.05 6.69 7.86
N GLU A 69 5.18 7.46 8.52
CA GLU A 69 4.09 8.13 7.81
C GLU A 69 4.63 9.29 6.95
N LYS A 70 4.28 9.29 5.66
CA LYS A 70 4.55 10.36 4.70
C LYS A 70 3.48 10.32 3.62
N ASP A 71 2.82 11.46 3.38
CA ASP A 71 1.83 11.59 2.32
C ASP A 71 2.53 11.77 0.97
N PHE A 72 1.97 11.13 -0.07
CA PHE A 72 2.43 11.23 -1.46
C PHE A 72 1.27 11.66 -2.35
N ASN A 73 1.55 12.45 -3.38
CA ASN A 73 0.57 12.71 -4.44
C ASN A 73 0.78 11.74 -5.60
N LYS A 74 -0.30 11.25 -6.21
CA LYS A 74 -0.21 10.34 -7.35
C LYS A 74 0.60 10.91 -8.51
N ASN A 75 0.49 12.22 -8.77
CA ASN A 75 1.23 12.86 -9.86
C ASN A 75 2.73 12.94 -9.57
N GLU A 76 3.10 13.12 -8.30
CA GLU A 76 4.49 13.06 -7.85
C GLU A 76 5.09 11.68 -8.11
N LEU A 77 4.39 10.61 -7.72
CA LEU A 77 4.84 9.24 -7.96
C LEU A 77 4.94 8.92 -9.45
N ILE A 78 3.92 9.28 -10.24
CA ILE A 78 3.93 9.09 -11.69
C ILE A 78 5.14 9.81 -12.31
N TYR A 79 5.37 11.07 -11.96
CA TYR A 79 6.50 11.84 -12.48
C TYR A 79 7.86 11.22 -12.09
N LYS A 80 7.98 10.76 -10.84
CA LYS A 80 9.22 10.18 -10.30
C LYS A 80 9.60 8.85 -10.93
N TYR A 81 8.63 7.99 -11.26
CA TYR A 81 8.88 6.63 -11.72
C TYR A 81 8.62 6.39 -13.22
N HIS A 82 8.17 7.39 -13.97
CA HIS A 82 8.12 7.35 -15.44
C HIS A 82 9.39 7.90 -16.12
N ASN A 83 10.32 8.51 -15.36
CA ASN A 83 11.60 9.06 -15.84
C ASN A 83 12.78 8.32 -15.21
#